data_AF-A0A1E1WFL8-F1
#
_entry.id   AF-A0A1E1WFL8-F1
#
_cell.length_a   1.000
_cell.length_b   1.000
_cell.length_c   1.000
_cell.angle_alpha   90.00
_cell.angle_beta   90.00
_cell.angle_gamma   90.00
#
_symmetry.space_group_name_H-M   'P 1'
#
loop_
_entity.id
_entity.type
_entity.pdbx_description
1 polymer ?
#
loop_
_entity_poly.entity_id
_entity_poly.type
_entity_poly.pdbx_seq_one_letter_code
_entity_poly.pdbx_strand_id
1 'polypeptide(L)'
;PLTKLVSPAAGAFGEIIRNVIGFHRLNPQNPLIEILTKIICGTTELATLICSNMNFLVSGFGIGQMNVTNLPVIFAHAPAGIAFKQLFHYAQEINSGEFEKYDNGPIRNLQLYNSMKPPRYSLEKVSAPVALFYKKKGDWFAGYKDVQKLRKKLSNVVDFYEIPFKGFCHTDFVWGKDVKELVYKRVLKLFKKY
;
A
#
# COMPACT_ATOMS: atom_id res chain seq x y z
N PRO A 1 9.97 7.72 -0.20
CA PRO A 1 8.53 7.80 0.15
C PRO A 1 8.35 8.35 1.57
N LEU A 2 7.29 9.12 1.81
CA LEU A 2 6.97 9.70 3.11
C LEU A 2 6.85 8.63 4.21
N THR A 3 6.31 7.46 3.87
CA THR A 3 6.18 6.30 4.78
C THR A 3 7.51 5.83 5.36
N LYS A 4 8.60 5.85 4.58
CA LYS A 4 9.93 5.50 5.08
C LYS A 4 10.48 6.56 6.04
N LEU A 5 10.19 7.83 5.80
CA LEU A 5 10.64 8.93 6.66
C LEU A 5 9.98 8.88 8.04
N VAL A 6 8.68 8.56 8.10
CA VAL A 6 7.91 8.56 9.36
C VAL A 6 7.95 7.23 10.10
N SER A 7 8.37 6.13 9.44
CA SER A 7 8.41 4.79 10.04
C SER A 7 9.18 4.66 11.37
N PRO A 8 10.32 5.33 11.60
CA PRO A 8 11.02 5.23 12.89
C PRO A 8 10.24 5.86 14.04
N ALA A 9 9.49 6.93 13.78
CA ALA A 9 8.70 7.64 14.79
C ALA A 9 7.35 6.96 15.07
N ALA A 10 6.85 6.14 14.15
CA ALA A 10 5.54 5.51 14.24
C ALA A 10 5.40 4.54 15.42
N GLY A 11 6.48 3.90 15.88
CA GLY A 11 6.46 3.04 17.06
C GLY A 11 6.20 3.80 18.37
N ALA A 12 6.98 4.87 18.62
CA ALA A 12 6.85 5.68 19.83
C ALA A 12 5.57 6.52 19.84
N PHE A 13 5.22 7.15 18.72
CA PHE A 13 3.94 7.87 18.59
C PHE A 13 2.75 6.92 18.67
N GLY A 14 2.90 5.69 18.18
CA GLY A 14 1.80 4.74 18.11
C GLY A 14 1.36 4.18 19.44
N GLU A 15 2.31 3.93 20.34
CA GLU A 15 2.01 3.55 21.72
C GLU A 15 1.27 4.68 22.46
N ILE A 16 1.70 5.94 22.26
CA ILE A 16 1.07 7.12 22.86
C ILE A 16 -0.35 7.32 22.32
N ILE A 17 -0.56 7.31 21.00
CA ILE A 17 -1.89 7.50 20.40
C ILE A 17 -2.86 6.39 20.84
N ARG A 18 -2.41 5.13 20.85
CA ARG A 18 -3.25 3.99 21.24
C ARG A 18 -3.61 4.01 22.72
N ASN A 19 -2.63 4.23 23.60
CA ASN A 19 -2.81 4.05 25.04
C ASN A 19 -3.30 5.32 25.74
N VAL A 20 -3.00 6.51 25.22
CA VAL A 20 -3.34 7.80 25.85
C VAL A 20 -4.57 8.43 25.20
N ILE A 21 -4.70 8.37 23.88
CA ILE A 21 -5.76 9.10 23.14
C ILE A 21 -6.95 8.20 22.79
N GLY A 22 -6.83 6.87 22.92
CA GLY A 22 -7.93 5.92 22.69
C GLY A 22 -8.38 5.80 21.23
N PHE A 23 -7.62 6.36 20.28
CA PHE A 23 -7.91 6.23 18.87
C PHE A 23 -7.43 4.88 18.34
N HIS A 24 -8.37 3.98 18.02
CA HIS A 24 -8.07 2.65 17.50
C HIS A 24 -8.06 2.56 15.95
N ARG A 25 -8.74 3.50 15.28
CA ARG A 25 -8.86 3.56 13.82
C ARG A 25 -8.73 4.98 13.30
N LEU A 26 -8.11 5.12 12.13
CA LEU A 26 -8.32 6.28 11.27
C LEU A 26 -9.59 6.04 10.47
N ASN A 27 -10.64 6.80 10.77
CA ASN A 27 -11.92 6.72 10.06
C ASN A 27 -12.10 7.93 9.13
N PRO A 28 -11.85 7.78 7.83
CA PRO A 28 -12.05 8.86 6.86
C PRO A 28 -13.53 9.18 6.63
N GLN A 29 -14.46 8.29 7.00
CA GLN A 29 -15.91 8.52 7.00
C GLN A 29 -16.37 9.31 8.25
N ASN A 30 -15.48 10.11 8.84
CA ASN A 30 -15.87 11.08 9.85
C ASN A 30 -16.56 12.25 9.14
N PRO A 31 -17.72 12.75 9.61
CA PRO A 31 -18.43 13.86 8.98
C PRO A 31 -17.54 15.08 8.68
N LEU A 32 -16.58 15.39 9.55
CA LEU A 32 -15.62 16.49 9.35
C LEU A 32 -14.67 16.22 8.18
N ILE A 33 -14.13 14.99 8.08
CA ILE A 33 -13.24 14.61 6.98
C ILE A 33 -14.03 14.53 5.67
N GLU A 34 -15.27 14.06 5.70
CA GLU A 34 -16.13 13.99 4.52
C GLU A 34 -16.43 15.39 3.95
N ILE A 35 -16.77 16.35 4.82
CA ILE A 35 -16.98 17.76 4.43
C ILE A 35 -15.71 18.35 3.83
N LEU A 36 -14.56 18.16 4.50
CA LEU A 36 -13.28 18.65 4.00
C LEU A 36 -12.92 18.03 2.64
N THR A 37 -13.09 16.72 2.46
CA THR A 37 -12.84 16.05 1.18
C THR A 37 -13.78 16.54 0.09
N LYS A 38 -15.06 16.78 0.38
CA LYS A 38 -16.01 17.37 -0.58
C LYS A 38 -15.62 18.78 -0.99
N ILE A 39 -15.13 19.62 -0.06
CA ILE A 39 -14.68 20.98 -0.37
C ILE A 39 -13.40 20.95 -1.20
N ILE A 40 -12.45 20.08 -0.83
CA ILE A 40 -11.09 20.06 -1.40
C ILE A 40 -11.02 19.27 -2.72
N CYS A 41 -11.82 18.22 -2.89
CA CYS A 41 -11.83 17.37 -4.09
C CYS A 41 -13.14 17.48 -4.90
N GLY A 42 -14.06 18.39 -4.55
CA GLY A 42 -15.39 18.47 -5.16
C GLY A 42 -15.43 19.07 -6.56
N THR A 43 -14.39 19.81 -6.96
CA THR A 43 -14.26 20.35 -8.33
C THR A 43 -13.03 19.78 -9.02
N THR A 44 -13.06 19.74 -10.35
CA THR A 44 -11.94 19.23 -11.15
C THR A 44 -10.66 20.04 -10.93
N GLU A 45 -10.73 21.37 -10.79
CA GLU A 45 -9.53 22.19 -10.53
C GLU A 45 -8.90 21.87 -9.18
N LEU A 46 -9.69 21.84 -8.11
CA LEU A 46 -9.19 21.58 -6.76
C LEU A 46 -8.73 20.12 -6.58
N ALA A 47 -9.44 19.16 -7.19
CA ALA A 47 -9.02 17.76 -7.20
C ALA A 47 -7.69 17.55 -7.94
N THR A 48 -7.47 18.28 -9.04
CA THR A 48 -6.20 18.26 -9.77
C THR A 48 -5.08 18.88 -8.92
N LEU A 49 -5.36 20.01 -8.25
CA LEU A 49 -4.35 20.71 -7.47
C LEU A 49 -4.00 20.01 -6.15
N ILE A 50 -4.97 19.45 -5.44
CA ILE A 50 -4.76 18.97 -4.07
C ILE A 50 -4.76 17.45 -4.02
N CYS A 51 -5.78 16.82 -4.58
CA CYS A 51 -6.02 15.39 -4.40
C CYS A 51 -5.08 14.55 -5.29
N SER A 52 -4.78 15.02 -6.52
CA SER A 52 -3.72 14.41 -7.34
C SER A 52 -2.36 14.50 -6.65
N ASN A 53 -2.01 15.66 -6.09
CA ASN A 53 -0.73 15.84 -5.37
C ASN A 53 -0.64 14.97 -4.11
N MET A 54 -1.73 14.84 -3.34
CA MET A 54 -1.77 13.90 -2.21
C MET A 54 -1.60 12.45 -2.66
N ASN A 55 -2.28 12.03 -3.74
CA ASN A 55 -2.05 10.70 -4.31
C ASN A 55 -0.59 10.51 -4.75
N PHE A 56 0.01 11.54 -5.36
CA PHE A 56 1.39 11.49 -5.84
C PHE A 56 2.40 11.37 -4.70
N LEU A 57 2.19 12.07 -3.58
CA LEU A 57 3.07 12.01 -2.40
C LEU A 57 3.11 10.62 -1.75
N VAL A 58 2.02 9.86 -1.92
CA VAL A 58 1.85 8.54 -1.31
C VAL A 58 2.25 7.46 -2.32
N SER A 59 1.64 7.44 -3.50
CA SER A 59 1.64 6.34 -4.46
C SER A 59 2.65 6.48 -5.61
N GLY A 60 3.23 7.68 -5.78
CA GLY A 60 4.01 8.09 -6.95
C GLY A 60 3.18 8.83 -8.00
N PHE A 61 3.84 9.55 -8.91
CA PHE A 61 3.22 10.59 -9.75
C PHE A 61 2.27 10.12 -10.87
N GLY A 62 2.24 8.84 -11.25
CA GLY A 62 1.24 8.30 -12.19
C GLY A 62 1.03 9.10 -13.49
N ILE A 63 2.07 9.79 -13.99
CA ILE A 63 1.91 10.85 -15.01
C ILE A 63 1.28 10.25 -16.27
N GLY A 64 0.11 10.77 -16.64
CA GLY A 64 -0.63 10.36 -17.83
C GLY A 64 -1.60 9.19 -17.64
N GLN A 65 -1.67 8.58 -16.45
CA GLN A 65 -2.60 7.48 -16.16
C GLN A 65 -3.85 7.91 -15.36
N MET A 66 -3.73 8.93 -14.50
CA MET A 66 -4.86 9.38 -13.68
C MET A 66 -5.91 10.12 -14.52
N ASN A 67 -7.17 9.67 -14.45
CA ASN A 67 -8.30 10.45 -14.97
C ASN A 67 -8.80 11.40 -13.88
N VAL A 68 -8.51 12.70 -14.05
CA VAL A 68 -8.81 13.72 -13.03
C VAL A 68 -10.30 13.85 -12.73
N THR A 69 -11.18 13.55 -13.68
CA THR A 69 -12.63 13.61 -13.47
C THR A 69 -13.15 12.51 -12.54
N ASN A 70 -12.37 11.44 -12.34
CA ASN A 70 -12.70 10.36 -11.41
C ASN A 70 -12.21 10.65 -9.98
N LEU A 71 -11.36 11.65 -9.76
CA LEU A 71 -10.79 11.95 -8.45
C LEU A 71 -11.85 12.24 -7.38
N PRO A 72 -12.93 13.00 -7.63
CA PRO A 72 -13.96 13.24 -6.62
C PRO A 72 -14.57 11.93 -6.10
N VAL A 73 -14.84 10.98 -6.99
CA VAL A 73 -15.38 9.66 -6.64
C VAL A 73 -14.34 8.81 -5.92
N ILE A 74 -13.09 8.79 -6.41
CA ILE A 74 -12.00 8.06 -5.76
C ILE A 74 -11.83 8.52 -4.31
N PHE A 75 -11.74 9.83 -4.07
CA PHE A 75 -11.51 10.37 -2.72
C PHE A 75 -12.76 10.31 -1.83
N ALA A 76 -13.96 10.22 -2.39
CA ALA A 76 -15.17 9.92 -1.63
C ALA A 76 -15.17 8.49 -1.06
N HIS A 77 -14.42 7.56 -1.67
CA HIS A 77 -14.40 6.14 -1.29
C HIS A 77 -13.04 5.65 -0.76
N ALA A 78 -11.96 6.39 -0.99
CA ALA A 78 -10.60 6.03 -0.62
C ALA A 78 -9.90 7.17 0.14
N PRO A 79 -9.20 6.87 1.25
CA PRO A 79 -9.15 5.57 1.92
C PRO A 79 -10.49 5.19 2.55
N ALA A 80 -10.75 3.88 2.73
CA ALA A 80 -11.97 3.38 3.38
C ALA A 80 -11.83 3.25 4.91
N GLY A 81 -10.64 3.59 5.44
CA GLY A 81 -10.27 3.46 6.85
C GLY A 81 -9.22 2.40 7.09
N ILE A 82 -8.46 2.57 8.17
CA ILE A 82 -7.38 1.66 8.56
C ILE A 82 -7.23 1.67 10.09
N ALA A 83 -6.94 0.51 10.69
CA ALA A 83 -6.62 0.44 12.10
C ALA A 83 -5.21 1.00 12.34
N PHE A 84 -5.01 1.75 13.43
CA PHE A 84 -3.68 2.26 13.77
C PHE A 84 -2.65 1.13 13.94
N LYS A 85 -3.09 -0.03 14.46
CA LYS A 85 -2.25 -1.23 14.55
C LYS A 85 -1.69 -1.66 13.19
N GLN A 86 -2.45 -1.53 12.10
CA GLN A 86 -1.98 -1.86 10.75
C GLN A 86 -0.91 -0.89 10.27
N LEU A 87 -1.08 0.42 10.53
CA LEU A 87 -0.06 1.43 10.21
C LEU A 87 1.25 1.19 10.98
N PHE A 88 1.15 0.84 12.27
CA PHE A 88 2.33 0.53 13.07
C PHE A 88 2.99 -0.77 12.63
N HIS A 89 2.22 -1.79 12.25
CA HIS A 89 2.79 -3.01 11.69
C HIS A 89 3.58 -2.71 10.43
N TYR A 90 3.00 -1.93 9.51
CA TYR A 90 3.68 -1.55 8.28
C TYR A 90 4.98 -0.77 8.56
N ALA A 91 4.99 0.11 9.56
CA ALA A 91 6.21 0.79 9.99
C ALA A 91 7.25 -0.18 10.60
N GLN A 92 6.81 -1.17 11.39
CA GLN A 92 7.69 -2.22 11.91
C GLN A 92 8.36 -2.99 10.77
N GLU A 93 7.62 -3.38 9.73
CA GLU A 93 8.17 -4.08 8.55
C GLU A 93 9.17 -3.21 7.77
N ILE A 94 8.92 -1.89 7.67
CA ILE A 94 9.89 -0.96 7.07
C ILE A 94 11.17 -0.91 7.89
N ASN A 95 11.06 -0.82 9.21
CA ASN A 95 12.20 -0.67 10.13
C ASN A 95 13.01 -1.97 10.24
N SER A 96 12.36 -3.13 10.33
CA SER A 96 13.04 -4.43 10.41
C SER A 96 13.55 -4.91 9.05
N GLY A 97 12.90 -4.47 7.96
CA GLY A 97 13.19 -4.93 6.61
C GLY A 97 12.75 -6.37 6.34
N GLU A 98 11.96 -6.96 7.24
CA GLU A 98 11.50 -8.34 7.20
C GLU A 98 9.97 -8.42 7.09
N PHE A 99 9.49 -9.48 6.44
CA PHE A 99 8.06 -9.78 6.38
C PHE A 99 7.70 -10.71 7.55
N GLU A 100 7.19 -10.13 8.63
CA GLU A 100 7.02 -10.79 9.93
C GLU A 100 5.73 -10.38 10.63
N LYS A 101 5.34 -11.14 11.66
CA LYS A 101 4.16 -10.82 12.46
C LYS A 101 4.34 -9.49 13.20
N TYR A 102 3.24 -8.90 13.64
CA TYR A 102 3.26 -7.69 14.47
C TYR A 102 4.12 -7.88 15.72
N ASP A 103 5.04 -6.97 15.98
CA ASP A 103 5.85 -6.95 17.19
C ASP A 103 5.05 -6.30 18.33
N ASN A 104 4.69 -7.09 19.34
CA ASN A 104 3.95 -6.63 20.52
C ASN A 104 4.89 -6.28 21.70
N GLY A 105 6.20 -6.27 21.47
CA GLY A 105 7.23 -6.21 22.51
C GLY A 105 7.59 -7.59 23.06
N PRO A 106 8.79 -7.75 23.66
CA PRO A 106 9.37 -9.07 23.91
C PRO A 106 8.52 -9.99 24.79
N ILE A 107 8.00 -9.46 25.91
CA ILE A 107 7.18 -10.24 26.87
C ILE A 107 5.90 -10.73 26.19
N ARG A 108 5.21 -9.85 25.45
CA ARG A 108 3.96 -10.20 24.80
C ARG A 108 4.17 -11.11 23.60
N ASN A 109 5.28 -10.94 22.87
CA ASN A 109 5.68 -11.87 21.82
C ASN A 109 5.97 -13.27 22.38
N LEU A 110 6.63 -13.36 23.55
CA LEU A 110 6.87 -14.66 24.18
C LEU A 110 5.55 -15.37 24.49
N GLN A 111 4.56 -14.65 25.03
CA GLN A 111 3.23 -15.20 25.32
C GLN A 111 2.45 -15.61 24.05
N LEU A 112 2.53 -14.82 22.98
CA LEU A 112 1.74 -15.02 21.76
C LEU A 112 2.38 -15.97 20.76
N TYR A 113 3.71 -15.95 20.69
CA TYR A 113 4.49 -16.58 19.62
C TYR A 113 5.53 -17.59 20.14
N ASN A 114 5.66 -17.75 21.46
CA ASN A 114 6.73 -18.54 22.08
C ASN A 114 8.14 -18.09 21.65
N SER A 115 8.30 -16.80 21.35
CA SER A 115 9.55 -16.19 20.90
C SER A 115 9.58 -14.72 21.32
N MET A 116 10.74 -14.22 21.75
CA MET A 116 10.90 -12.80 22.10
C MET A 116 10.81 -11.87 20.88
N LYS A 117 11.11 -12.38 19.69
CA LYS A 117 10.97 -11.65 18.41
C LYS A 117 9.75 -12.15 17.63
N PRO A 118 9.09 -11.29 16.83
CA PRO A 118 8.02 -11.74 15.96
C PRO A 118 8.54 -12.77 14.94
N PRO A 119 7.82 -13.89 14.72
CA PRO A 119 8.22 -14.86 13.71
C PRO A 119 7.94 -14.32 12.30
N ARG A 120 8.81 -14.70 11.35
CA ARG A 120 8.69 -14.36 9.93
C ARG A 120 7.60 -15.18 9.25
N TYR A 121 6.97 -14.61 8.23
CA TYR A 121 6.12 -15.37 7.32
C TYR A 121 6.98 -16.12 6.30
N SER A 122 6.77 -17.43 6.18
CA SER A 122 7.51 -18.28 5.22
C SER A 122 6.91 -18.17 3.82
N LEU A 123 7.43 -17.25 3.01
CA LEU A 123 7.00 -17.06 1.61
C LEU A 123 7.31 -18.29 0.73
N GLU A 124 8.27 -19.11 1.14
CA GLU A 124 8.65 -20.36 0.48
C GLU A 124 7.53 -21.41 0.56
N LYS A 125 6.64 -21.29 1.54
CA LYS A 125 5.48 -22.19 1.75
C LYS A 125 4.26 -21.80 0.92
N VAL A 126 4.31 -20.69 0.16
CA VAL A 126 3.23 -20.32 -0.75
C VAL A 126 3.19 -21.35 -1.89
N SER A 127 2.10 -22.10 -1.98
CA SER A 127 1.92 -23.18 -2.97
C SER A 127 1.08 -22.77 -4.18
N ALA A 128 0.25 -21.72 -4.06
CA ALA A 128 -0.59 -21.21 -5.15
C ALA A 128 0.23 -20.49 -6.23
N PRO A 129 0.07 -20.78 -7.54
CA PRO A 129 0.79 -20.10 -8.61
C PRO A 129 0.72 -18.56 -8.49
N VAL A 130 1.87 -17.89 -8.52
CA VAL A 130 1.94 -16.43 -8.34
C VAL A 130 2.40 -15.73 -9.62
N ALA A 131 1.61 -14.77 -10.09
CA ALA A 131 2.02 -13.83 -11.13
C ALA A 131 2.31 -12.46 -10.51
N LEU A 132 3.51 -11.92 -10.74
CA LEU A 132 3.95 -10.64 -10.20
C LEU A 132 3.95 -9.58 -11.29
N PHE A 133 3.08 -8.59 -11.15
CA PHE A 133 3.02 -7.40 -11.99
C PHE A 133 3.67 -6.24 -11.23
N TYR A 134 4.64 -5.57 -11.84
CA TYR A 134 5.43 -4.55 -11.13
C TYR A 134 5.92 -3.44 -12.03
N LYS A 135 6.37 -2.34 -11.42
CA LYS A 135 7.10 -1.29 -12.15
C LYS A 135 8.47 -1.03 -11.52
N LYS A 136 9.52 -0.94 -12.36
CA LYS A 136 10.88 -0.67 -11.87
C LYS A 136 11.05 0.68 -11.18
N LYS A 137 10.36 1.70 -11.68
CA LYS A 137 10.39 3.09 -11.18
C LYS A 137 8.99 3.68 -11.24
N GLY A 138 8.56 4.35 -10.18
CA GLY A 138 7.25 5.02 -10.12
C GLY A 138 6.35 4.49 -9.02
N ASP A 139 6.47 3.20 -8.69
CA ASP A 139 5.79 2.62 -7.53
C ASP A 139 6.60 2.85 -6.25
N TRP A 140 6.06 3.65 -5.33
CA TRP A 140 6.71 4.02 -4.08
C TRP A 140 6.34 3.12 -2.89
N PHE A 141 5.33 2.25 -3.05
CA PHE A 141 4.91 1.26 -2.06
C PHE A 141 5.55 -0.09 -2.36
N ALA A 142 5.40 -0.58 -3.60
CA ALA A 142 6.00 -1.81 -4.08
C ALA A 142 7.30 -1.53 -4.86
N GLY A 143 8.31 -1.03 -4.15
CA GLY A 143 9.61 -0.72 -4.73
C GLY A 143 10.26 -1.95 -5.39
N TYR A 144 10.87 -1.77 -6.57
CA TYR A 144 11.42 -2.88 -7.36
C TYR A 144 12.45 -3.76 -6.63
N LYS A 145 13.22 -3.19 -5.70
CA LYS A 145 14.15 -3.97 -4.86
C LYS A 145 13.40 -4.97 -3.98
N ASP A 146 12.28 -4.56 -3.40
CA ASP A 146 11.48 -5.39 -2.51
C ASP A 146 10.66 -6.43 -3.31
N VAL A 147 10.16 -6.06 -4.50
CA VAL A 147 9.56 -7.02 -5.46
C VAL A 147 10.56 -8.11 -5.86
N GLN A 148 11.84 -7.77 -6.09
CA GLN A 148 12.86 -8.77 -6.40
C GLN A 148 13.15 -9.69 -5.20
N LYS A 149 13.16 -9.16 -3.97
CA LYS A 149 13.28 -9.99 -2.75
C LYS A 149 12.11 -10.97 -2.65
N LEU A 150 10.88 -10.49 -2.88
CA LEU A 150 9.67 -11.31 -2.89
C LEU A 150 9.77 -12.43 -3.93
N ARG A 151 10.10 -12.09 -5.19
CA ARG A 151 10.28 -13.06 -6.27
C ARG A 151 11.28 -14.17 -5.92
N LYS A 152 12.39 -13.82 -5.25
CA LYS A 152 13.44 -14.79 -4.86
C LYS A 152 12.99 -15.75 -3.76
N LYS A 153 12.05 -15.36 -2.90
CA LYS A 153 11.54 -16.20 -1.80
C LYS A 153 10.33 -17.06 -2.21
N LEU A 154 9.55 -16.62 -3.20
CA LEU A 154 8.43 -17.40 -3.72
C LEU A 154 8.94 -18.56 -4.59
N SER A 155 8.44 -19.76 -4.36
CA SER A 155 8.86 -20.99 -5.07
C SER A 155 8.13 -21.24 -6.39
N ASN A 156 7.06 -20.50 -6.67
CA ASN A 156 6.09 -20.82 -7.72
C ASN A 156 5.63 -19.57 -8.51
N VAL A 157 6.58 -18.69 -8.85
CA VAL A 157 6.31 -17.52 -9.69
C VAL A 157 6.16 -17.95 -11.15
N VAL A 158 4.93 -17.85 -11.68
CA VAL A 158 4.58 -18.26 -13.05
C VAL A 158 4.64 -17.15 -14.08
N ASP A 159 4.65 -15.89 -13.63
CA ASP A 159 4.86 -14.71 -14.47
C ASP A 159 5.53 -13.60 -13.66
N PHE A 160 6.42 -12.85 -14.31
CA PHE A 160 7.14 -11.72 -13.71
C PHE A 160 7.20 -10.59 -14.73
N TYR A 161 6.18 -9.73 -14.70
CA TYR A 161 5.88 -8.79 -15.77
C TYR A 161 6.08 -7.35 -15.32
N GLU A 162 7.04 -6.67 -15.96
CA GLU A 162 7.20 -5.22 -15.81
C GLU A 162 6.15 -4.48 -16.66
N ILE A 163 5.41 -3.56 -16.04
CA ILE A 163 4.43 -2.74 -16.75
C ILE A 163 5.16 -1.81 -17.76
N PRO A 164 4.84 -1.91 -19.07
CA PRO A 164 5.55 -1.21 -20.13
C PRO A 164 5.08 0.24 -20.31
N PHE A 165 4.82 0.94 -19.20
CA PHE A 165 4.45 2.35 -19.21
C PHE A 165 5.39 3.14 -18.28
N LYS A 166 6.05 4.18 -18.80
CA LYS A 166 7.14 4.89 -18.09
C LYS A 166 6.66 5.55 -16.79
N GLY A 167 5.47 6.14 -16.81
CA GLY A 167 4.89 6.90 -15.69
C GLY A 167 4.09 6.07 -14.70
N PHE A 168 4.05 4.73 -14.83
CA PHE A 168 3.15 3.88 -14.06
C PHE A 168 3.53 3.88 -12.57
N CYS A 169 2.56 4.11 -11.68
CA CYS A 169 2.75 4.14 -10.23
C CYS A 169 1.84 3.15 -9.50
N HIS A 170 1.85 3.19 -8.17
CA HIS A 170 1.17 2.20 -7.34
C HIS A 170 -0.35 2.16 -7.57
N THR A 171 -0.98 3.32 -7.74
CA THR A 171 -2.44 3.39 -7.92
C THR A 171 -2.91 3.07 -9.33
N ASP A 172 -2.01 3.07 -10.31
CA ASP A 172 -2.38 2.84 -11.71
C ASP A 172 -2.81 1.39 -11.96
N PHE A 173 -2.42 0.46 -11.09
CA PHE A 173 -2.95 -0.92 -11.08
C PHE A 173 -4.45 -1.01 -10.86
N VAL A 174 -5.08 0.06 -10.34
CA VAL A 174 -6.52 0.11 -10.06
C VAL A 174 -7.19 1.25 -10.84
N TRP A 175 -6.59 2.45 -10.85
CA TRP A 175 -7.20 3.67 -11.38
C TRP A 175 -6.57 4.19 -12.68
N GLY A 176 -5.55 3.51 -13.22
CA GLY A 176 -4.92 3.90 -14.46
C GLY A 176 -5.90 3.78 -15.63
N LYS A 177 -6.06 4.84 -16.42
CA LYS A 177 -6.99 4.85 -17.57
C LYS A 177 -6.69 3.73 -18.58
N ASP A 178 -5.42 3.33 -18.70
CA ASP A 178 -4.95 2.29 -19.63
C ASP A 178 -4.73 0.94 -18.93
N VAL A 179 -5.13 0.78 -17.66
CA VAL A 179 -4.89 -0.44 -16.85
C VAL A 179 -5.44 -1.70 -17.50
N LYS A 180 -6.55 -1.57 -18.26
CA LYS A 180 -7.15 -2.68 -19.01
C LYS A 180 -6.16 -3.30 -20.00
N GLU A 181 -5.45 -2.44 -20.73
CA GLU A 181 -4.47 -2.82 -21.75
C GLU A 181 -3.15 -3.25 -21.12
N LEU A 182 -2.68 -2.47 -20.14
CA LEU A 182 -1.37 -2.64 -19.52
C LEU A 182 -1.29 -3.82 -18.55
N VAL A 183 -2.41 -4.20 -17.92
CA VAL A 183 -2.45 -5.22 -16.85
C VAL A 183 -3.55 -6.26 -17.12
N TYR A 184 -4.81 -5.85 -17.19
CA TYR A 184 -5.93 -6.80 -17.05
C TYR A 184 -6.03 -7.80 -18.21
N LYS A 185 -5.73 -7.40 -19.45
CA LYS A 185 -5.66 -8.34 -20.58
C LYS A 185 -4.69 -9.50 -20.33
N ARG A 186 -3.55 -9.24 -19.67
CA ARG A 186 -2.56 -10.27 -19.33
C ARG A 186 -3.03 -11.12 -18.15
N VAL A 187 -3.62 -10.51 -17.14
CA VAL A 187 -4.26 -11.24 -16.01
C VAL A 187 -5.32 -12.23 -16.53
N LEU A 188 -6.21 -11.79 -17.43
CA LEU A 188 -7.23 -12.66 -18.01
C LEU A 188 -6.64 -13.82 -18.82
N LYS A 189 -5.50 -13.62 -19.49
CA LYS A 189 -4.79 -14.71 -20.18
C LYS A 189 -4.22 -15.73 -19.19
N LEU A 190 -3.73 -15.28 -18.03
CA LEU A 190 -3.25 -16.16 -16.97
C LEU A 190 -4.39 -16.98 -16.35
N PHE A 191 -5.56 -16.37 -16.08
CA PHE A 191 -6.75 -17.09 -15.61
C PHE A 191 -7.33 -18.09 -16.61
N LYS A 192 -7.08 -17.92 -17.91
CA LYS A 192 -7.46 -18.93 -18.92
C LYS A 192 -6.45 -20.07 -19.01
N LYS A 193 -5.22 -19.86 -18.55
CA LYS A 193 -4.12 -20.82 -18.65
C LYS A 193 -4.06 -21.76 -17.44
N TYR A 194 -4.44 -21.27 -16.26
CA TYR A 194 -4.44 -22.00 -14.98
C TYR A 194 -5.86 -22.10 -14.46
#